data_AF-A0A3P3RA04-F1
#
_entry.id   AF-A0A3P3RA04-F1
#
_cell.length_a   1.000
_cell.length_b   1.000
_cell.length_c   1.000
_cell.angle_alpha   90.00
_cell.angle_beta   90.00
_cell.angle_gamma   90.00
#
_symmetry.space_group_name_H-M   'P 1'
#
loop_
_entity.id
_entity.type
_entity.pdbx_description
1 polymer ?
#
loop_
_entity_poly.entity_id
_entity_poly.type
_entity_poly.pdbx_seq_one_letter_code
_entity_poly.pdbx_strand_id
1 'polypeptide(L)'
;MTSTKLYTVIYVVLFAFATVQVVIEGLSGIGYEIAVAGILLLSVIKAVLVAGYYQHLLYEPRSVAYVVASGLVTAIALTFAASYSIT
;
A
#
# COMPACT_ATOMS: atom_id res chain seq x y z
N MET A 1 6.78 15.69 -17.72
CA MET A 1 8.13 15.99 -17.20
C MET A 1 8.20 15.53 -15.76
N THR A 2 9.12 14.62 -15.45
CA THR A 2 9.30 14.04 -14.11
C THR A 2 10.04 15.06 -13.25
N SER A 3 9.37 15.63 -12.25
CA SER A 3 10.01 16.59 -11.33
C SER A 3 10.76 15.83 -10.26
N THR A 4 12.09 15.85 -10.30
CA THR A 4 12.93 15.21 -9.28
C THR A 4 12.52 15.65 -7.87
N LYS A 5 12.21 16.93 -7.68
CA LYS A 5 11.74 17.48 -6.41
C LYS A 5 10.48 16.77 -5.90
N LEU A 6 9.47 16.55 -6.76
CA LEU A 6 8.22 15.88 -6.37
C LEU A 6 8.49 14.43 -5.95
N TYR A 7 9.29 13.71 -6.73
CA TYR A 7 9.59 12.31 -6.46
C TYR A 7 10.47 12.15 -5.21
N THR A 8 11.36 13.10 -4.93
CA THR A 8 12.11 13.12 -3.66
C THR A 8 11.20 13.36 -2.47
N VAL A 9 10.22 14.27 -2.58
CA VAL A 9 9.26 14.50 -1.48
C VAL A 9 8.45 13.24 -1.20
N ILE A 10 7.92 12.57 -2.23
CA ILE A 10 7.14 11.34 -2.06
C ILE A 10 8.01 10.23 -1.47
N TYR A 11 9.28 10.11 -1.89
CA TYR A 11 10.22 9.17 -1.30
C TYR A 11 10.36 9.38 0.21
N VAL A 12 10.55 10.63 0.65
CA VAL A 12 10.69 10.96 2.09
C VAL A 12 9.40 10.62 2.85
N VAL A 13 8.23 10.88 2.27
CA VAL A 13 6.93 10.50 2.87
C VAL A 13 6.82 8.98 3.02
N LEU A 14 7.14 8.21 1.97
CA LEU A 14 7.13 6.74 2.02
C LEU A 14 8.10 6.20 3.07
N PHE A 15 9.30 6.80 3.15
CA PHE A 15 10.30 6.44 4.13
C PHE A 15 9.79 6.70 5.55
N ALA A 16 9.21 7.88 5.82
CA ALA A 16 8.62 8.19 7.11
C ALA A 16 7.53 7.18 7.51
N PHE A 17 6.63 6.81 6.58
CA PHE A 17 5.62 5.77 6.85
C PHE A 17 6.23 4.40 7.12
N ALA A 18 7.32 4.03 6.44
CA ALA A 18 8.05 2.80 6.76
C ALA A 18 8.68 2.85 8.15
N THR A 19 9.27 3.98 8.55
CA THR A 19 9.82 4.15 9.90
C THR A 19 8.74 4.06 10.97
N VAL A 20 7.58 4.70 10.75
CA VAL A 20 6.44 4.61 11.69
C VAL A 20 5.96 3.17 11.84
N GLN A 21 5.95 2.38 10.76
CA GLN A 21 5.59 0.96 10.82
C GLN A 21 6.52 0.17 11.76
N VAL A 22 7.84 0.37 11.65
CA VAL A 22 8.82 -0.26 12.54
C VAL A 22 8.61 0.16 14.00
N VAL A 23 8.27 1.43 14.24
CA VAL A 23 7.94 1.92 15.58
C VAL A 23 6.71 1.22 16.14
N ILE A 24 5.66 1.03 15.32
CA ILE A 24 4.46 0.26 15.72
C ILE A 24 4.85 -1.17 16.08
N GLU A 25 5.65 -1.85 15.25
CA GLU A 25 6.09 -3.22 15.50
C GLU A 25 6.91 -3.37 16.79
N GLY A 26 7.68 -2.34 17.17
CA GLY A 26 8.50 -2.32 18.39
C GLY A 26 7.78 -1.83 19.65
N LEU A 27 6.54 -1.32 19.55
CA LEU A 27 5.86 -0.71 20.68
C LEU A 27 5.22 -1.78 21.58
N SER A 28 5.72 -1.92 22.80
CA SER A 28 5.09 -2.78 23.80
C SER A 28 3.83 -2.11 24.38
N GLY A 29 2.70 -2.82 24.38
CA GLY A 29 1.46 -2.36 25.04
C GLY A 29 0.34 -1.92 24.10
N ILE A 30 0.59 -1.85 22.78
CA ILE A 30 -0.49 -1.83 21.79
C ILE A 30 -0.98 -3.26 21.55
N GLY A 31 -2.30 -3.45 21.52
CA GLY A 31 -2.89 -4.75 21.24
C GLY A 31 -2.49 -5.23 19.84
N TYR A 32 -2.26 -6.54 19.69
CA TYR A 32 -1.87 -7.17 18.43
C TYR A 32 -2.77 -6.75 17.26
N GLU A 33 -4.08 -6.80 17.46
CA GLU A 33 -5.08 -6.41 16.44
C GLU A 33 -4.92 -4.94 15.99
N ILE A 34 -4.62 -4.04 16.94
CA ILE A 34 -4.43 -2.61 16.67
C ILE A 34 -3.13 -2.40 15.90
N ALA A 35 -2.06 -3.10 16.29
CA ALA A 35 -0.78 -3.04 15.59
C ALA A 35 -0.92 -3.53 14.14
N VAL A 36 -1.56 -4.69 13.94
CA VAL A 36 -1.82 -5.25 12.61
C VAL A 36 -2.67 -4.31 11.76
N ALA A 37 -3.75 -3.75 12.30
CA ALA A 37 -4.61 -2.80 11.58
C ALA A 37 -3.84 -1.53 11.18
N GLY A 38 -3.02 -0.98 12.08
CA GLY A 38 -2.20 0.19 11.81
C GLY A 38 -1.15 -0.06 10.71
N ILE A 39 -0.48 -1.22 10.77
CA ILE A 39 0.51 -1.63 9.78
C ILE A 39 -0.14 -1.85 8.40
N LEU A 40 -1.30 -2.52 8.35
CA LEU A 40 -2.05 -2.71 7.12
C LEU A 40 -2.47 -1.39 6.50
N LEU A 41 -2.99 -0.45 7.29
CA LEU A 41 -3.39 0.87 6.81
C LEU A 41 -2.20 1.63 6.21
N LEU A 42 -1.07 1.68 6.91
CA LEU A 42 0.16 2.31 6.38
C LEU A 42 0.65 1.64 5.10
N SER A 43 0.54 0.31 5.02
CA SER A 43 0.95 -0.46 3.86
C SER A 43 0.09 -0.15 2.63
N VAL A 44 -1.23 -0.04 2.79
CA VAL A 44 -2.15 0.34 1.71
C VAL A 44 -1.83 1.75 1.19
N ILE A 45 -1.64 2.71 2.10
CA ILE A 45 -1.32 4.10 1.70
C ILE A 45 -0.02 4.13 0.89
N LYS A 46 1.03 3.44 1.37
CA LYS A 46 2.30 3.34 0.63
C LYS A 46 2.11 2.69 -0.74
N ALA A 47 1.36 1.59 -0.83
CA ALA A 47 1.10 0.91 -2.09
C ALA A 47 0.40 1.81 -3.11
N VAL A 48 -0.60 2.60 -2.69
CA VAL A 48 -1.30 3.57 -3.55
C VAL A 48 -0.36 4.68 -4.03
N LEU A 49 0.49 5.23 -3.14
CA LEU A 49 1.48 6.24 -3.52
C LEU A 49 2.50 5.68 -4.54
N VAL A 50 2.96 4.45 -4.34
CA VAL A 50 3.88 3.77 -5.26
C VAL A 50 3.21 3.52 -6.61
N ALA A 51 1.99 2.99 -6.62
CA ALA A 51 1.24 2.74 -7.85
C ALA A 51 0.97 4.04 -8.62
N GLY A 52 0.49 5.07 -7.92
CA GLY A 52 0.13 6.34 -8.55
C GLY A 52 1.33 7.09 -9.13
N TYR A 53 2.41 7.21 -8.37
CA TYR A 53 3.55 8.07 -8.73
C TYR A 53 4.74 7.31 -9.30
N TYR A 54 5.19 6.23 -8.68
CA TYR A 54 6.39 5.50 -9.15
C TYR A 54 6.08 4.52 -10.28
N GLN A 55 4.91 3.88 -10.27
CA GLN A 55 4.43 3.08 -11.41
C GLN A 55 3.66 3.93 -12.44
N HIS A 56 3.58 5.25 -12.20
CA HIS A 56 2.95 6.22 -13.09
C HIS A 56 1.47 5.94 -13.43
N LEU A 57 0.75 5.15 -12.62
CA LEU A 57 -0.62 4.74 -12.92
C LEU A 57 -1.59 5.93 -13.02
N LEU A 58 -1.30 7.05 -12.36
CA LEU A 58 -2.08 8.30 -12.46
C LEU A 58 -1.98 8.96 -13.85
N TYR A 59 -0.93 8.66 -14.61
CA TYR A 59 -0.64 9.29 -15.90
C TYR A 59 -0.89 8.36 -17.10
N GLU A 60 -1.17 7.09 -16.84
CA GLU A 60 -1.50 6.08 -17.85
C GLU A 60 -2.96 6.21 -18.32
N PRO A 61 -3.32 5.66 -19.50
CA PRO A 61 -4.69 5.68 -19.97
C PRO A 61 -5.58 4.83 -19.06
N ARG A 62 -6.85 5.23 -18.96
CA ARG A 62 -7.83 4.63 -18.03
C ARG A 62 -7.98 3.12 -18.21
N SER A 63 -7.77 2.60 -19.43
CA SER A 63 -7.76 1.17 -19.71
C SER A 63 -6.74 0.41 -18.86
N VAL A 64 -5.52 0.93 -18.71
CA VAL A 64 -4.46 0.32 -17.89
C VAL A 64 -4.83 0.39 -16.41
N ALA A 65 -5.35 1.54 -15.95
CA ALA A 65 -5.82 1.69 -14.58
C ALA A 65 -6.94 0.69 -14.23
N TYR A 66 -7.87 0.42 -15.17
CA TYR A 66 -8.92 -0.58 -14.98
C TYR A 66 -8.38 -2.00 -14.93
N VAL A 67 -7.35 -2.34 -15.71
CA VAL A 67 -6.70 -3.65 -15.65
C VAL A 67 -6.01 -3.87 -14.30
N VAL A 68 -5.29 -2.87 -13.79
CA VAL A 68 -4.66 -2.97 -12.47
C VAL A 68 -5.70 -3.06 -11.37
N ALA A 69 -6.77 -2.26 -11.44
CA ALA A 69 -7.84 -2.27 -10.46
C ALA A 69 -8.62 -3.61 -10.46
N SER A 70 -8.94 -4.16 -11.62
CA SER A 70 -9.60 -5.47 -11.71
C SER A 70 -8.70 -6.57 -11.18
N GLY A 71 -7.40 -6.55 -11.50
CA GLY A 71 -6.41 -7.47 -10.94
C GLY A 71 -6.34 -7.40 -9.40
N LEU A 72 -6.35 -6.19 -8.83
CA LEU A 72 -6.39 -5.99 -7.38
C LEU A 72 -7.66 -6.57 -6.75
N VAL A 73 -8.83 -6.28 -7.34
CA VAL A 73 -10.12 -6.82 -6.85
C VAL A 73 -10.12 -8.35 -6.90
N THR A 74 -9.63 -8.94 -7.99
CA THR A 74 -9.52 -10.39 -8.12
C THR A 74 -8.55 -10.97 -7.09
N ALA A 75 -7.39 -10.35 -6.86
CA ALA A 75 -6.42 -10.80 -5.86
C ALA A 75 -7.05 -10.82 -4.46
N ILE A 76 -7.74 -9.74 -4.07
CA ILE A 76 -8.45 -9.66 -2.78
C ILE A 76 -9.52 -10.74 -2.68
N ALA A 77 -10.32 -10.93 -3.73
CA ALA A 77 -11.37 -11.96 -3.75
C ALA A 77 -10.80 -13.38 -3.58
N LEU A 78 -9.66 -13.67 -4.23
CA LEU A 78 -8.98 -14.97 -4.09
C LEU A 78 -8.35 -15.13 -2.70
N THR A 79 -7.76 -14.07 -2.12
CA THR A 79 -7.25 -14.11 -0.75
C THR A 79 -8.36 -14.39 0.26
N PHE A 80 -9.52 -13.75 0.09
CA PHE A 80 -10.70 -14.02 0.93
C PHE A 80 -11.25 -15.44 0.71
N ALA A 81 -11.33 -15.91 -0.54
CA ALA A 81 -11.76 -17.27 -0.81
C ALA A 81 -10.81 -18.30 -0.16
N ALA A 82 -9.50 -18.04 -0.22
CA ALA A 82 -8.49 -18.89 0.39
C ALA A 82 -8.62 -18.97 1.92
N SER A 83 -9.08 -17.92 2.62
CA SER A 83 -9.29 -17.99 4.07
C SER A 83 -10.40 -18.95 4.48
N TYR A 84 -11.34 -19.27 3.58
CA TYR A 84 -12.37 -20.29 3.81
C TYR A 84 -11.97 -21.68 3.30
N SER A 85 -10.95 -21.78 2.44
CA SER A 85 -10.50 -23.05 1.87
C SER A 85 -9.70 -23.90 2.85
N ILE A 86 -9.16 -23.30 3.91
CA ILE A 86 -8.42 -24.00 4.97
C ILE A 86 -9.37 -24.15 6.16
N THR A 87 -10.37 -25.01 6.00
CA THR A 87 -11.23 -25.50 7.08
C THR A 87 -11.36 -27.01 6.91
#